data_AF-A0A8F6T2N3-F1
#
_entry.id   AF-A0A8F6T2N3-F1
#
_cell.length_a   1.000
_cell.length_b   1.000
_cell.length_c   1.000
_cell.angle_alpha   90.00
_cell.angle_beta   90.00
_cell.angle_gamma   90.00
#
_symmetry.space_group_name_H-M   'P 1'
#
loop_
_entity.id
_entity.type
_entity.pdbx_description
1 polymer ?
#
loop_
_entity_poly.entity_id
_entity_poly.type
_entity_poly.pdbx_seq_one_letter_code
_entity_poly.pdbx_strand_id
1 'polypeptide(L)'
;MPTTGLARLPQCQSGIWQNAGKTSWRVGGTFTVWPGQTQTLGRFKLCLNTYRIDGREMALTQLIPTDAPDADGNMNWQAYNGTQYPSYYMGIHCFI
;
A
#
# COMPACT_ATOMS: atom_id res chain seq x y z
N MET A 1 27.14 -22.97 34.07
CA MET A 1 27.32 -21.98 32.98
C MET A 1 26.14 -22.14 32.04
N PRO A 2 25.20 -21.19 31.96
CA PRO A 2 24.11 -21.26 30.98
C PRO A 2 24.56 -20.59 29.67
N THR A 3 24.47 -21.33 28.57
CA THR A 3 24.68 -20.85 27.21
C THR A 3 23.51 -19.97 26.78
N THR A 4 23.78 -18.68 26.56
CA THR A 4 22.87 -17.69 26.00
C THR A 4 22.51 -18.04 24.55
N GLY A 5 21.31 -18.59 24.35
CA GLY A 5 20.69 -18.71 23.03
C GLY A 5 20.06 -17.37 22.64
N LEU A 6 20.77 -16.57 21.85
CA LEU A 6 20.21 -15.38 21.21
C LEU A 6 19.06 -15.82 20.28
N ALA A 7 17.85 -15.42 20.63
CA ALA A 7 16.67 -15.57 19.78
C ALA A 7 16.94 -14.92 18.42
N ARG A 8 16.84 -15.69 17.33
CA ARG A 8 16.77 -15.14 15.97
C ARG A 8 15.52 -14.25 15.90
N LEU A 9 15.72 -12.94 15.92
CA LEU A 9 14.70 -11.98 15.49
C LEU A 9 14.24 -12.42 14.08
N PRO A 10 12.92 -12.44 13.79
CA PRO A 10 12.45 -12.67 12.43
C PRO A 10 13.11 -11.60 11.56
N GLN A 11 13.99 -12.02 10.65
CA GLN A 11 14.57 -11.13 9.66
C GLN A 11 13.40 -10.50 8.92
N CYS A 12 13.34 -9.17 8.88
CA CYS A 12 12.37 -8.47 8.05
C CYS A 12 12.40 -9.11 6.67
N GLN A 13 11.30 -9.78 6.30
CA GLN A 13 11.17 -10.37 4.98
C GLN A 13 10.94 -9.20 4.02
N SER A 14 12.02 -8.55 3.60
CA SER A 14 11.97 -7.72 2.40
C SER A 14 11.78 -8.69 1.24
N GLY A 15 10.55 -8.82 0.76
CA GLY A 15 10.26 -9.61 -0.44
C GLY A 15 11.01 -9.02 -1.62
N ILE A 16 12.01 -9.74 -2.13
CA ILE A 16 12.52 -9.48 -3.46
C ILE A 16 11.39 -9.88 -4.42
N TRP A 17 10.91 -8.94 -5.22
CA TRP A 17 9.94 -9.21 -6.29
C TRP A 17 10.45 -10.38 -7.14
N GLN A 18 9.81 -11.56 -7.03
CA GLN A 18 10.32 -12.83 -7.58
C GLN A 18 10.22 -12.96 -9.10
N ASN A 19 10.07 -11.87 -9.86
CA ASN A 19 9.97 -11.92 -11.32
C ASN A 19 10.79 -10.81 -11.99
N ALA A 20 12.11 -10.87 -11.84
CA ALA A 20 13.03 -10.13 -12.72
C ALA A 20 12.75 -10.55 -14.18
N GLY A 21 12.22 -9.62 -14.99
CA GLY A 21 11.93 -9.85 -16.41
C GLY A 21 10.45 -9.90 -16.83
N LYS A 22 9.47 -9.81 -15.90
CA LYS A 22 8.03 -9.68 -16.23
C LYS A 22 7.47 -8.29 -15.91
N THR A 23 8.19 -7.22 -16.29
CA THR A 23 7.85 -5.83 -15.94
C THR A 23 6.78 -5.20 -16.84
N SER A 24 5.75 -5.95 -17.24
CA SER A 24 4.57 -5.34 -17.89
C SER A 24 3.49 -5.14 -16.83
N TRP A 25 3.55 -4.01 -16.13
CA TRP A 25 2.51 -3.61 -15.18
C TRP A 25 1.27 -3.17 -15.96
N ARG A 26 0.13 -3.78 -15.66
CA ARG A 26 -1.17 -3.33 -16.21
C ARG A 26 -2.00 -2.74 -15.10
N VAL A 27 -2.73 -1.66 -15.40
CA VAL A 27 -3.70 -1.10 -14.45
C VAL A 27 -4.82 -2.12 -14.27
N GLY A 28 -4.90 -2.69 -13.08
CA GLY A 28 -5.95 -3.62 -12.67
C GLY A 28 -7.13 -2.91 -11.99
N GLY A 29 -6.93 -1.69 -11.49
CA GLY A 29 -7.98 -0.90 -10.86
C GLY A 29 -7.61 0.56 -10.68
N THR A 30 -8.61 1.44 -10.67
CA THR A 30 -8.46 2.86 -10.33
C THR A 30 -9.55 3.27 -9.34
N PHE A 31 -9.18 3.97 -8.28
CA PHE A 31 -10.08 4.30 -7.18
C PHE A 31 -9.95 5.78 -6.79
N THR A 32 -11.03 6.31 -6.23
CA THR A 32 -11.10 7.66 -5.66
C THR A 32 -11.56 7.56 -4.22
N VAL A 33 -10.71 8.00 -3.28
CA VAL A 33 -11.03 8.00 -1.84
C VAL A 33 -11.27 9.43 -1.36
N TRP A 34 -12.50 9.71 -0.97
CA TRP A 34 -12.93 11.02 -0.48
C TRP A 34 -12.49 11.29 0.97
N PRO A 35 -12.46 12.56 1.40
CA PRO A 35 -12.14 12.94 2.77
C PRO A 35 -12.94 12.18 3.84
N GLY A 36 -12.25 11.77 4.90
CA GLY A 36 -12.82 11.03 6.02
C GLY A 36 -13.17 9.56 5.71
N GLN A 37 -12.88 9.07 4.51
CA GLN A 37 -13.23 7.72 4.09
C GLN A 37 -12.06 6.74 4.19
N THR A 38 -12.39 5.50 4.55
CA THR A 38 -11.53 4.33 4.43
C THR A 38 -12.14 3.41 3.38
N GLN A 39 -11.32 2.90 2.46
CA GLN A 39 -11.76 2.02 1.39
C GLN A 39 -10.85 0.80 1.25
N THR A 40 -11.45 -0.38 1.19
CA THR A 40 -10.77 -1.62 0.78
C THR A 40 -10.75 -1.68 -0.74
N LEU A 41 -9.55 -1.76 -1.32
CA LEU A 41 -9.36 -1.68 -2.77
C LEU A 41 -9.45 -3.06 -3.44
N GLY A 42 -9.14 -4.11 -2.69
CA GLY A 42 -9.05 -5.48 -3.19
C GLY A 42 -7.60 -5.95 -3.34
N ARG A 43 -7.40 -6.98 -4.17
CA ARG A 43 -6.15 -7.74 -4.22
C ARG A 43 -5.32 -7.37 -5.45
N PHE A 44 -4.15 -6.76 -5.24
CA PHE A 44 -3.27 -6.25 -6.28
C PHE A 44 -1.80 -6.40 -5.91
N LYS A 45 -0.91 -6.40 -6.91
CA LYS A 45 0.54 -6.43 -6.69
C LYS A 45 1.04 -5.12 -6.09
N LEU A 46 0.59 -3.98 -6.63
CA LEU A 46 1.02 -2.67 -6.20
C LEU A 46 -0.13 -1.68 -6.33
N CYS A 47 -0.34 -0.82 -5.33
CA CYS A 47 -1.19 0.34 -5.46
C CYS A 47 -0.37 1.60 -5.19
N LEU A 48 -0.57 2.65 -6.01
CA LEU A 48 0.07 3.95 -5.88
C LEU A 48 -1.00 5.01 -5.70
N ASN A 49 -0.84 5.87 -4.69
CA ASN A 49 -1.68 7.05 -4.53
C ASN A 49 -1.05 8.25 -5.24
N THR A 50 -1.86 8.99 -5.98
CA THR A 50 -1.56 10.35 -6.41
C THR A 50 -2.38 11.28 -5.54
N TYR A 51 -1.70 12.19 -4.85
CA TYR A 51 -2.32 13.20 -4.01
C TYR A 51 -1.67 14.55 -4.29
N ARG A 52 -2.48 15.61 -4.27
CA ARG A 52 -2.03 16.99 -4.41
C ARG A 52 -2.13 17.64 -3.03
N ILE A 53 -1.06 18.31 -2.59
CA ILE A 53 -1.05 19.16 -1.39
C ILE A 53 -0.63 20.54 -1.88
N ASP A 54 -1.51 21.54 -1.74
CA ASP A 54 -1.22 22.92 -2.15
C ASP A 54 -0.52 23.73 -1.03
N GLY A 55 -0.08 23.06 0.03
CA GLY A 55 0.83 23.60 1.06
C GLY A 55 0.14 24.40 2.16
N ARG A 56 -1.19 24.37 2.24
CA ARG A 56 -1.97 25.06 3.28
C ARG A 56 -2.66 24.13 4.27
N GLU A 57 -2.58 22.81 4.04
CA GLU A 57 -3.42 21.83 4.71
C GLU A 57 -2.64 20.70 5.40
N MET A 58 -3.18 20.23 6.52
CA MET A 58 -2.79 18.95 7.12
C MET A 58 -3.57 17.82 6.43
N ALA A 59 -2.86 16.94 5.74
CA ALA A 59 -3.44 15.75 5.11
C ALA A 59 -2.73 14.50 5.62
N LEU A 60 -3.52 13.52 6.09
CA LEU A 60 -3.05 12.17 6.39
C LEU A 60 -3.61 11.23 5.32
N THR A 61 -2.76 10.80 4.39
CA THR A 61 -3.15 9.78 3.40
C THR A 61 -2.41 8.49 3.68
N GLN A 62 -3.15 7.40 3.81
CA GLN A 62 -2.59 6.07 4.00
C GLN A 62 -3.00 5.17 2.85
N LEU A 63 -2.03 4.45 2.29
CA LEU A 63 -2.24 3.37 1.32
C LEU A 63 -1.31 2.24 1.71
N ILE A 64 -1.88 1.16 2.26
CA ILE A 64 -1.10 0.07 2.84
C ILE A 64 -1.62 -1.29 2.38
N PRO A 65 -0.74 -2.30 2.27
CA PRO A 65 -1.16 -3.69 2.23
C PRO A 65 -1.70 -4.10 3.61
N THR A 66 -2.73 -4.93 3.65
CA THR A 66 -3.35 -5.44 4.88
C THR A 66 -2.94 -6.88 5.20
N ASP A 67 -2.26 -7.56 4.28
CA ASP A 67 -1.76 -8.93 4.41
C ASP A 67 -0.43 -9.11 3.68
N ALA A 68 0.17 -10.30 3.84
CA ALA A 68 1.40 -10.67 3.14
C ALA A 68 1.11 -11.02 1.67
N PRO A 69 2.08 -10.81 0.76
CA PRO A 69 1.94 -11.19 -0.64
C PRO A 69 1.73 -12.69 -0.81
N ASP A 70 0.85 -13.09 -1.74
CA ASP A 70 0.77 -14.48 -2.21
C ASP A 70 1.94 -14.84 -3.15
N ALA A 71 1.89 -16.06 -3.70
CA ALA A 71 2.88 -16.58 -4.63
C ALA A 71 3.04 -15.72 -5.91
N ASP A 72 1.99 -14.98 -6.28
CA ASP A 72 2.03 -14.05 -7.41
C ASP A 72 2.41 -12.63 -6.97
N GLY A 73 2.59 -12.37 -5.68
CA GLY A 73 2.90 -11.04 -5.15
C GLY A 73 1.67 -10.14 -4.99
N ASN A 74 0.44 -10.67 -5.10
CA ASN A 74 -0.76 -9.88 -4.83
C ASN A 74 -1.03 -9.82 -3.32
N MET A 75 -1.47 -8.66 -2.86
CA MET A 75 -1.85 -8.35 -1.48
C MET A 75 -3.19 -7.63 -1.47
N ASN A 76 -3.94 -7.73 -0.38
CA ASN A 76 -5.10 -6.90 -0.13
C ASN A 76 -4.65 -5.48 0.26
N TRP A 77 -5.31 -4.46 -0.28
CA TRP A 77 -4.96 -3.06 -0.04
C TRP A 77 -6.10 -2.29 0.62
N GLN A 78 -5.72 -1.40 1.53
CA GLN A 78 -6.62 -0.43 2.15
C GLN A 78 -6.06 0.99 1.98
N ALA A 79 -6.97 1.91 1.70
CA ALA A 79 -6.68 3.32 1.63
C ALA A 79 -7.51 4.12 2.63
N TYR A 80 -6.91 5.16 3.21
CA TYR A 80 -7.58 6.12 4.08
C TYR A 80 -7.17 7.54 3.73
N ASN A 81 -8.16 8.42 3.57
CA ASN A 81 -7.95 9.85 3.31
C ASN A 81 -8.44 10.68 4.50
N GLY A 82 -7.53 11.03 5.41
CA GLY A 82 -7.78 11.79 6.64
C GLY A 82 -7.69 13.31 6.50
N THR A 83 -7.82 13.88 5.29
CA THR A 83 -7.90 15.34 5.14
C THR A 83 -9.23 15.91 5.65
N GLN A 84 -9.21 17.14 6.17
CA GLN A 84 -10.42 17.87 6.56
C GLN A 84 -11.02 18.68 5.40
N TYR A 85 -10.33 18.76 4.26
CA TYR A 85 -10.79 19.57 3.13
C TYR A 85 -11.66 18.76 2.17
N PRO A 86 -12.93 19.16 1.96
CA PRO A 86 -13.91 18.38 1.21
C PRO A 86 -13.57 18.18 -0.28
N SER A 87 -12.76 19.06 -0.86
CA SER A 87 -12.34 19.00 -2.27
C SER A 87 -11.15 18.07 -2.55
N TYR A 88 -10.46 17.57 -1.52
CA TYR A 88 -9.23 16.77 -1.70
C TYR A 88 -9.51 15.28 -1.67
N TYR A 89 -9.44 14.62 -2.82
CA TYR A 89 -9.53 13.17 -2.92
C TYR A 89 -8.16 12.53 -3.21
N MET A 90 -8.00 11.27 -2.82
CA MET A 90 -6.87 10.45 -3.27
C MET A 90 -7.26 9.73 -4.56
N GLY A 91 -6.50 9.95 -5.63
CA GLY A 91 -6.53 9.07 -6.81
C GLY A 91 -5.60 7.88 -6.57
N ILE A 92 -6.06 6.66 -6.82
CA ILE A 92 -5.26 5.45 -6.60
C ILE A 92 -5.26 4.61 -7.86
N HIS A 93 -4.08 4.20 -8.31
CA HIS A 93 -3.91 3.24 -9.40
C HIS A 93 -3.29 1.97 -8.86
N CYS A 94 -3.96 0.84 -9.09
CA CYS A 94 -3.51 -0.47 -8.69
C CYS A 94 -3.12 -1.32 -9.90
N PHE A 95 -2.07 -2.12 -9.75
CA PHE A 95 -1.43 -2.87 -10.81
C PHE A 95 -1.42 -4.37 -10.52
N ILE A 96 -1.52 -5.14 -11.60
CA ILE A 96 -1.38 -6.60 -11.66
C ILE A 96 -0.23 -7.00 -12.57
#